data_AF-A0A6C0IWZ4-F1
#
_entry.id   AF-A0A6C0IWZ4-F1
#
_cell.length_a   1.000
_cell.length_b   1.000
_cell.length_c   1.000
_cell.angle_alpha   90.00
_cell.angle_beta   90.00
_cell.angle_gamma   90.00
#
_symmetry.space_group_name_H-M   'P 1'
#
loop_
_entity.id
_entity.type
_entity.pdbx_description
1 polymer ?
#
loop_
_entity_poly.entity_id
_entity_poly.type
_entity_poly.pdbx_seq_one_letter_code
_entity_poly.pdbx_strand_id
1 'polypeptide(L)'
;MASQNVPTVTLVDRLPGSEEPSIDPVKAIVTKALGLPPYLNKYWDVIDYYPSKEAPELALAHYNDLYDPSNRLHEPIRKIRGVTVDLKTGAIVADAYGYTQTLPCYEPLTESRGADDPTGSIQVQTEIATYLNDFETAPEEAPKITVGTRSFDKGSTSIFIGYEGALIRIFKWKGQVFFSTHRRINAVRSNWGGRTGFLTLYKQLNGPEPESLFGPEPYSPFCYMFLVVHNDIRIASSTRDNRIVFIGMKKVWDPAKYSQPDGPYAWEGEFQPRLPSPGKEPSAFSPDPNRALIIQPSIDVATANKFLFPNTFARSIPPEAASFGAKDQEIVIDYNEDGTRVDEIYFQRPPNQIKDKRLSGGDFVIVYTRSPQGETIVYRLESSAYEYRVGITGNNPNFYNRFVVEMVKFTRANLDDPNDPIFSYPQYIVKGRPMSLTRPKDRQVYWWSIFYDAVPPSYKDEVDGFWSRYDKDLSKVATFILTDYPKIIDPNNPELQAGEEKAKQILEEVKRINEDTRRRFDDLRKIATGAARNARQSPFSVLRGLLINETGPSLYRMITTVQNIEKLRKRVAERVVSPESLEPAGKSGGSVSTSQL
;
A
#
# COMPACT_ATOMS: atom_id res chain seq x y z
N MET A 1 -37.56 -24.98 6.35
CA MET A 1 -37.00 -24.20 7.48
C MET A 1 -37.48 -22.77 7.31
N ALA A 2 -38.28 -22.27 8.25
CA ALA A 2 -38.88 -20.94 8.16
C ALA A 2 -37.79 -19.86 8.26
N SER A 3 -37.78 -18.90 7.33
CA SER A 3 -36.92 -17.73 7.43
C SER A 3 -37.33 -16.92 8.65
N GLN A 4 -36.56 -17.01 9.74
CA GLN A 4 -36.73 -16.10 10.85
C GLN A 4 -36.37 -14.70 10.36
N ASN A 5 -37.36 -13.82 10.31
CA ASN A 5 -37.16 -12.40 10.11
C ASN A 5 -36.17 -11.91 11.17
N VAL A 6 -35.00 -11.46 10.74
CA VAL A 6 -34.07 -10.73 11.59
C VAL A 6 -34.83 -9.51 12.12
N PRO A 7 -34.97 -9.34 13.45
CA PRO A 7 -35.67 -8.18 13.97
C PRO A 7 -34.94 -6.93 13.51
N THR A 8 -35.65 -6.05 12.81
CA THR A 8 -35.18 -4.69 12.54
C THR A 8 -35.07 -4.00 13.90
N VAL A 9 -33.86 -4.00 14.47
CA VAL A 9 -33.59 -3.32 15.75
C VAL A 9 -33.81 -1.84 15.52
N THR A 10 -34.95 -1.32 15.99
CA THR A 10 -35.16 0.11 16.25
C THR A 10 -34.21 0.50 17.38
N LEU A 11 -32.97 0.80 17.01
CA LEU A 11 -31.97 1.38 17.91
C LEU A 11 -32.49 2.71 18.43
N VAL A 12 -32.96 2.66 19.68
CA VAL A 12 -33.03 3.70 20.72
C VAL A 12 -33.36 5.11 20.23
N ASP A 13 -34.51 5.59 20.69
CA ASP A 13 -34.95 6.98 20.61
C ASP A 13 -33.80 7.95 20.92
N ARG A 14 -33.60 8.87 19.97
CA ARG A 14 -32.53 9.86 19.88
C ARG A 14 -32.27 10.57 21.21
N LEU A 15 -30.99 10.77 21.54
CA LEU A 15 -30.57 11.82 22.47
C LEU A 15 -31.22 13.15 22.01
N PRO A 16 -32.09 13.78 22.82
CA PRO A 16 -32.76 15.00 22.41
C PRO A 16 -31.78 16.17 22.44
N GLY A 17 -31.48 16.77 21.28
CA GLY A 17 -30.95 18.13 21.22
C GLY A 17 -29.75 18.42 20.31
N SER A 18 -29.18 17.48 19.57
CA SER A 18 -28.20 17.83 18.53
C SER A 18 -28.91 18.10 17.20
N GLU A 19 -28.84 19.34 16.70
CA GLU A 19 -29.21 19.64 15.32
C GLU A 19 -28.37 18.76 14.40
N GLU A 20 -29.02 17.85 13.65
CA GLU A 20 -28.33 17.00 12.69
C GLU A 20 -27.72 17.93 11.62
N PRO A 21 -26.39 17.90 11.41
CA PRO A 21 -25.77 18.71 10.38
C PRO A 21 -26.41 18.37 9.04
N SER A 22 -26.74 19.39 8.24
CA SER A 22 -27.28 19.23 6.90
C SER A 22 -26.39 18.25 6.11
N ILE A 23 -26.95 17.09 5.75
CA ILE A 23 -26.21 16.05 5.02
C ILE A 23 -26.06 16.51 3.57
N ASP A 24 -24.83 16.47 3.07
CA ASP A 24 -24.51 16.67 1.64
C ASP A 24 -25.48 15.83 0.76
N PRO A 25 -26.17 16.43 -0.22
CA PRO A 25 -27.12 15.71 -1.08
C PRO A 25 -26.53 14.49 -1.79
N VAL A 26 -25.27 14.56 -2.23
CA VAL A 26 -24.56 13.43 -2.84
C VAL A 26 -24.40 12.32 -1.82
N LYS A 27 -24.00 12.66 -0.59
CA LYS A 27 -23.84 11.71 0.51
C LYS A 27 -25.16 11.02 0.82
N ALA A 28 -26.28 11.75 0.84
CA ALA A 28 -27.61 11.18 1.05
C ALA A 28 -28.02 10.16 -0.04
N ILE A 29 -27.73 10.43 -1.32
CA ILE A 29 -27.95 9.49 -2.43
C ILE A 29 -27.13 8.21 -2.22
N VAL A 30 -25.84 8.38 -1.90
CA VAL A 30 -24.92 7.25 -1.67
C VAL A 30 -25.34 6.44 -0.43
N THR A 31 -25.70 7.08 0.69
CA THR A 31 -26.24 6.42 1.90
C THR A 31 -27.42 5.53 1.55
N LYS A 32 -28.37 6.04 0.74
CA LYS A 32 -29.55 5.31 0.30
C LYS A 32 -29.18 4.15 -0.62
N ALA A 33 -28.31 4.36 -1.60
CA ALA A 33 -27.85 3.33 -2.53
C ALA A 33 -27.16 2.16 -1.81
N LEU A 34 -26.39 2.45 -0.77
CA LEU A 34 -25.67 1.46 0.03
C LEU A 34 -26.52 0.84 1.15
N GLY A 35 -27.75 1.32 1.37
CA GLY A 35 -28.62 0.87 2.46
C GLY A 35 -28.00 1.09 3.84
N LEU A 36 -27.35 2.25 4.03
CA LEU A 36 -26.67 2.57 5.29
C LEU A 36 -27.56 3.41 6.21
N PRO A 37 -27.50 3.19 7.53
CA PRO A 37 -28.09 4.11 8.49
C PRO A 37 -27.43 5.51 8.42
N PRO A 38 -28.21 6.61 8.47
CA PRO A 38 -27.65 7.98 8.37
C PRO A 38 -26.60 8.32 9.44
N TYR A 39 -26.72 7.78 10.66
CA TYR A 39 -25.77 8.04 11.75
C TYR A 39 -24.34 7.53 11.45
N LEU A 40 -24.19 6.62 10.47
CA LEU A 40 -22.89 6.11 10.02
C LEU A 40 -22.18 7.03 9.02
N ASN A 41 -22.83 8.11 8.55
CA ASN A 41 -22.27 9.00 7.54
C ASN A 41 -20.96 9.69 7.97
N LYS A 42 -20.67 9.82 9.27
CA LYS A 42 -19.43 10.44 9.73
C LYS A 42 -18.17 9.58 9.52
N TYR A 43 -18.32 8.28 9.26
CA TYR A 43 -17.20 7.32 9.19
C TYR A 43 -16.77 6.98 7.75
N TRP A 44 -17.35 7.63 6.75
CA TRP A 44 -17.01 7.43 5.35
C TRP A 44 -17.23 8.72 4.57
N ASP A 45 -16.54 8.86 3.45
CA ASP A 45 -16.59 10.05 2.60
C ASP A 45 -16.69 9.70 1.11
N VAL A 46 -17.12 10.68 0.31
CA VAL A 46 -16.97 10.65 -1.13
C VAL A 46 -15.60 11.23 -1.46
N ILE A 47 -14.70 10.41 -1.98
CA ILE A 47 -13.28 10.76 -2.16
C ILE A 47 -12.91 11.03 -3.62
N ASP A 48 -13.80 10.74 -4.56
CA ASP A 48 -13.63 11.04 -5.98
C ASP A 48 -14.98 11.23 -6.67
N TYR A 49 -15.01 12.07 -7.70
CA TYR A 49 -16.20 12.43 -8.45
C TYR A 49 -15.90 12.35 -9.95
N TYR A 50 -16.91 12.02 -10.76
CA TYR A 50 -16.80 12.06 -12.22
C TYR A 50 -18.07 12.67 -12.84
N PRO A 51 -17.98 13.56 -13.83
CA PRO A 51 -16.74 14.11 -14.42
C PRO A 51 -16.03 15.14 -13.52
N SER A 52 -16.76 15.85 -12.66
CA SER A 52 -16.20 16.81 -11.71
C SER A 52 -17.04 16.88 -10.42
N LYS A 53 -16.57 17.63 -9.42
CA LYS A 53 -17.27 17.79 -8.13
C LYS A 53 -18.52 18.69 -8.23
N GLU A 54 -18.54 19.62 -9.18
CA GLU A 54 -19.58 20.62 -9.37
C GLU A 54 -20.81 20.04 -10.07
N ALA A 55 -20.60 19.06 -10.96
CA ALA A 55 -21.65 18.34 -11.67
C ALA A 55 -21.34 16.84 -11.69
N PRO A 56 -21.34 16.17 -10.52
CA PRO A 56 -20.97 14.77 -10.46
C PRO A 56 -22.11 13.90 -10.96
N GLU A 57 -21.76 12.93 -11.78
CA GLU A 57 -22.65 11.85 -12.22
C GLU A 57 -22.31 10.53 -11.54
N LEU A 58 -21.03 10.32 -11.21
CA LEU A 58 -20.56 9.23 -10.36
C LEU A 58 -19.91 9.79 -9.09
N ALA A 59 -20.10 9.06 -7.99
CA ALA A 59 -19.41 9.31 -6.73
C ALA A 59 -18.72 8.02 -6.25
N LEU A 60 -17.47 8.14 -5.78
CA LEU A 60 -16.71 7.05 -5.18
C LEU A 60 -16.66 7.21 -3.66
N ALA A 61 -17.27 6.27 -2.96
CA ALA A 61 -17.36 6.24 -1.50
C ALA A 61 -16.30 5.32 -0.87
N HIS A 62 -15.68 5.77 0.21
CA HIS A 62 -14.69 5.01 0.98
C HIS A 62 -14.80 5.36 2.46
N TYR A 63 -14.57 4.40 3.36
CA TYR A 63 -14.43 4.71 4.79
C TYR A 63 -13.28 5.72 5.03
N ASN A 64 -13.40 6.56 6.07
CA ASN A 64 -12.40 7.58 6.39
C ASN A 64 -11.60 7.21 7.66
N ASP A 65 -10.78 8.13 8.16
CA ASP A 65 -9.90 7.85 9.30
C ASP A 65 -10.66 7.69 10.64
N LEU A 66 -11.95 8.02 10.70
CA LEU A 66 -12.80 7.78 11.87
C LEU A 66 -13.38 6.36 11.90
N TYR A 67 -13.34 5.65 10.77
CA TYR A 67 -13.78 4.26 10.71
C TYR A 67 -12.80 3.36 11.48
N ASP A 68 -13.35 2.71 12.49
CA ASP A 68 -12.67 1.67 13.24
C ASP A 68 -13.25 0.29 12.88
N PRO A 69 -12.49 -0.62 12.23
CA PRO A 69 -12.95 -1.95 11.88
C PRO A 69 -13.19 -2.88 13.08
N SER A 70 -12.70 -2.50 14.27
CA SER A 70 -12.89 -3.23 15.53
C SER A 70 -14.16 -2.83 16.26
N ASN A 71 -14.76 -1.68 15.93
CA ASN A 71 -16.02 -1.23 16.51
C ASN A 71 -17.21 -1.90 15.81
N ARG A 72 -18.02 -2.66 16.56
CA ARG A 72 -19.18 -3.39 16.05
C ARG A 72 -20.22 -2.48 15.39
N LEU A 73 -20.38 -1.25 15.85
CA LEU A 73 -21.29 -0.28 15.25
C LEU A 73 -20.93 0.01 13.79
N HIS A 74 -19.66 -0.14 13.43
CA HIS A 74 -19.17 0.14 12.08
C HIS A 74 -19.24 -1.07 11.14
N GLU A 75 -19.75 -2.21 11.58
CA GLU A 75 -19.86 -3.41 10.73
C GLU A 75 -20.55 -3.13 9.38
N PRO A 76 -21.65 -2.35 9.29
CA PRO A 76 -22.28 -2.03 8.01
C PRO A 76 -21.40 -1.20 7.06
N ILE A 77 -20.39 -0.50 7.57
CA ILE A 77 -19.43 0.29 6.77
C ILE A 77 -18.34 -0.60 6.17
N ARG A 78 -18.14 -1.84 6.64
CA ARG A 78 -17.12 -2.75 6.09
C ARG A 78 -17.24 -2.93 4.58
N LYS A 79 -18.45 -2.92 4.02
CA LYS A 79 -18.66 -3.02 2.57
C LYS A 79 -18.24 -1.78 1.77
N ILE A 80 -18.02 -0.62 2.42
CA ILE A 80 -17.73 0.65 1.76
C ILE A 80 -16.23 0.80 1.48
N ARG A 81 -15.72 0.01 0.52
CA ARG A 81 -14.31 0.07 0.11
C ARG A 81 -14.17 0.49 -1.35
N GLY A 82 -14.34 1.79 -1.59
CA GLY A 82 -14.20 2.39 -2.92
C GLY A 82 -15.44 2.25 -3.81
N VAL A 83 -16.62 2.01 -3.25
CA VAL A 83 -17.85 1.74 -4.01
C VAL A 83 -18.21 2.94 -4.88
N THR A 84 -18.45 2.72 -6.18
CA THR A 84 -18.83 3.78 -7.13
C THR A 84 -20.32 3.71 -7.41
N VAL A 85 -21.02 4.83 -7.22
CA VAL A 85 -22.47 4.95 -7.35
C VAL A 85 -22.79 5.93 -8.48
N ASP A 86 -23.71 5.54 -9.37
CA ASP A 86 -24.36 6.46 -10.31
C ASP A 86 -25.38 7.31 -9.54
N LEU A 87 -25.14 8.61 -9.48
CA LEU A 87 -25.93 9.54 -8.68
C LEU A 87 -27.31 9.80 -9.25
N LYS A 88 -27.53 9.56 -10.55
CA LYS A 88 -28.84 9.71 -11.18
C LYS A 88 -29.75 8.53 -10.85
N THR A 89 -29.20 7.32 -10.88
CA THR A 89 -30.00 6.08 -10.75
C THR A 89 -29.95 5.48 -9.34
N GLY A 90 -28.94 5.84 -8.54
CA GLY A 90 -28.62 5.20 -7.28
C GLY A 90 -28.04 3.79 -7.43
N ALA A 91 -27.67 3.37 -8.65
CA ALA A 91 -27.09 2.06 -8.88
C ALA A 91 -25.60 2.04 -8.50
N ILE A 92 -25.14 0.94 -7.92
CA ILE A 92 -23.71 0.68 -7.73
C ILE A 92 -23.14 0.21 -9.07
N VAL A 93 -22.19 0.96 -9.65
CA VAL A 93 -21.59 0.65 -10.96
C VAL A 93 -20.19 0.05 -10.86
N ALA A 94 -19.55 0.17 -9.70
CA ALA A 94 -18.31 -0.52 -9.41
C ALA A 94 -18.22 -0.82 -7.91
N ASP A 95 -17.79 -2.03 -7.58
CA ASP A 95 -17.66 -2.48 -6.20
C ASP A 95 -16.52 -3.49 -6.10
N ALA A 96 -16.00 -3.68 -4.90
CA ALA A 96 -14.99 -4.66 -4.56
C ALA A 96 -15.51 -5.61 -3.48
N TYR A 97 -14.61 -6.43 -2.93
CA TYR A 97 -14.79 -6.95 -1.60
C TYR A 97 -14.59 -5.82 -0.58
N GLY A 98 -15.31 -5.88 0.54
CA GLY A 98 -15.23 -4.88 1.59
C GLY A 98 -13.87 -4.80 2.28
N TYR A 99 -13.88 -4.34 3.52
CA TYR A 99 -12.74 -4.33 4.40
C TYR A 99 -12.14 -5.75 4.53
N THR A 100 -10.84 -5.87 4.30
CA THR A 100 -10.11 -7.12 4.50
C THR A 100 -9.58 -7.14 5.92
N GLN A 101 -10.13 -8.00 6.77
CA GLN A 101 -9.69 -8.12 8.15
C GLN A 101 -8.32 -8.80 8.20
N THR A 102 -7.30 -8.09 8.70
CA THR A 102 -5.98 -8.67 8.90
C THR A 102 -5.95 -9.44 10.22
N LEU A 103 -5.39 -10.64 10.20
CA LEU A 103 -5.26 -11.53 11.33
C LEU A 103 -3.83 -12.11 11.34
N PRO A 104 -3.04 -11.89 12.41
CA PRO A 104 -1.74 -12.55 12.51
C PRO A 104 -1.93 -14.05 12.70
N CYS A 105 -1.06 -14.84 12.09
CA CYS A 105 -1.06 -16.29 12.14
C CYS A 105 0.15 -16.75 12.95
N TYR A 106 -0.10 -17.19 14.19
CA TYR A 106 0.96 -17.52 15.13
C TYR A 106 1.50 -18.95 14.97
N GLU A 107 0.66 -19.87 14.48
CA GLU A 107 0.99 -21.28 14.28
C GLU A 107 0.44 -21.78 12.94
N PRO A 108 0.97 -22.90 12.40
CA PRO A 108 0.47 -23.52 11.19
C PRO A 108 -1.03 -23.79 11.23
N LEU A 109 -1.70 -23.58 10.10
CA LEU A 109 -3.10 -23.90 9.92
C LEU A 109 -3.29 -25.41 10.10
N THR A 110 -4.35 -25.80 10.79
CA THR A 110 -4.72 -27.21 10.96
C THR A 110 -6.14 -27.44 10.46
N GLU A 111 -6.42 -28.68 10.06
CA GLU A 111 -7.78 -29.11 9.73
C GLU A 111 -8.31 -29.99 10.85
N SER A 112 -9.54 -29.72 11.28
CA SER A 112 -10.29 -30.59 12.20
C SER A 112 -11.50 -31.16 11.49
N ARG A 113 -11.81 -32.43 11.77
CA ARG A 113 -13.03 -33.08 11.30
C ARG A 113 -13.68 -33.81 12.48
N GLY A 114 -14.94 -33.47 12.75
CA GLY A 114 -15.72 -34.09 13.83
C GLY A 114 -16.89 -34.89 13.28
N ALA A 115 -17.52 -35.70 14.12
CA ALA A 115 -18.80 -36.32 13.77
C ALA A 115 -19.89 -35.26 13.48
N ASP A 116 -19.83 -34.13 14.20
CA ASP A 116 -20.78 -33.01 14.08
C ASP A 116 -20.39 -31.98 13.00
N ASP A 117 -19.19 -32.09 12.42
CA ASP A 117 -18.65 -31.22 11.37
C ASP A 117 -18.04 -32.09 10.25
N PRO A 118 -18.89 -32.71 9.41
CA PRO A 118 -18.43 -33.66 8.40
C PRO A 118 -17.67 -33.01 7.25
N THR A 119 -17.92 -31.72 6.98
CA THR A 119 -17.15 -30.87 6.05
C THR A 119 -15.78 -30.54 6.62
N GLY A 120 -15.70 -30.42 7.95
CA GLY A 120 -14.49 -30.07 8.67
C GLY A 120 -14.29 -28.56 8.71
N SER A 121 -13.30 -28.17 9.48
CA SER A 121 -12.97 -26.77 9.77
C SER A 121 -11.48 -26.51 9.66
N ILE A 122 -11.14 -25.31 9.21
CA ILE A 122 -9.78 -24.78 9.19
C ILE A 122 -9.58 -24.01 10.49
N GLN A 123 -8.61 -24.42 11.30
CA GLN A 123 -8.28 -23.81 12.58
C GLN A 123 -7.05 -22.92 12.44
N VAL A 124 -7.15 -21.69 12.95
CA VAL A 124 -6.08 -20.68 12.91
C VAL A 124 -5.85 -20.14 14.32
N GLN A 125 -4.62 -20.25 14.84
CA GLN A 125 -4.25 -19.56 16.06
C GLN A 125 -3.95 -18.10 15.76
N THR A 126 -4.80 -17.20 16.25
CA THR A 126 -4.83 -15.79 15.87
C THR A 126 -5.45 -14.93 16.97
N GLU A 127 -5.59 -13.64 16.70
CA GLU A 127 -6.30 -12.69 17.53
C GLU A 127 -7.83 -12.86 17.41
N ILE A 128 -8.49 -12.87 18.55
CA ILE A 128 -9.94 -12.97 18.69
C ILE A 128 -10.42 -11.74 19.45
N ALA A 129 -11.32 -11.00 18.80
CA ALA A 129 -12.06 -9.92 19.44
C ALA A 129 -13.18 -10.53 20.30
N THR A 130 -13.16 -10.22 21.59
CA THR A 130 -14.20 -10.58 22.55
C THR A 130 -14.83 -9.32 23.13
N TYR A 131 -16.14 -9.35 23.37
CA TYR A 131 -16.91 -8.23 23.91
C TYR A 131 -17.55 -8.65 25.23
N LEU A 132 -17.56 -7.78 26.22
CA LEU A 132 -18.13 -8.06 27.54
C LEU A 132 -19.65 -7.96 27.50
N ASN A 133 -20.20 -7.03 26.70
CA ASN A 133 -21.63 -6.81 26.59
C ASN A 133 -22.14 -7.21 25.20
N ASP A 134 -23.44 -7.46 25.12
CA ASP A 134 -24.14 -7.62 23.84
C ASP A 134 -24.11 -6.31 23.01
N PHE A 135 -24.48 -6.43 21.74
CA PHE A 135 -24.41 -5.30 20.82
C PHE A 135 -25.45 -4.22 21.16
N GLU A 136 -26.61 -4.64 21.66
CA GLU A 136 -27.74 -3.79 22.00
C GLU A 136 -27.44 -2.88 23.20
N THR A 137 -26.72 -3.39 24.21
CA THR A 137 -26.38 -2.64 25.43
C THR A 137 -25.16 -1.74 25.23
N ALA A 138 -24.17 -2.19 24.45
CA ALA A 138 -22.93 -1.44 24.22
C ALA A 138 -22.42 -1.57 22.78
N PRO A 139 -23.08 -0.90 21.81
CA PRO A 139 -22.72 -1.01 20.39
C PRO A 139 -21.33 -0.43 20.07
N GLU A 140 -20.88 0.54 20.86
CA GLU A 140 -19.57 1.20 20.72
C GLU A 140 -18.47 0.57 21.60
N GLU A 141 -18.74 -0.57 22.26
CA GLU A 141 -17.73 -1.25 23.08
C GLU A 141 -16.52 -1.66 22.24
N ALA A 142 -15.32 -1.21 22.64
CA ALA A 142 -14.07 -1.65 22.04
C ALA A 142 -13.80 -3.12 22.43
N PRO A 143 -13.37 -3.98 21.48
CA PRO A 143 -13.12 -5.38 21.78
C PRO A 143 -11.90 -5.56 22.68
N LYS A 144 -11.97 -6.55 23.56
CA LYS A 144 -10.78 -7.14 24.17
C LYS A 144 -10.18 -8.15 23.20
N ILE A 145 -8.97 -7.87 22.73
CA ILE A 145 -8.21 -8.78 21.88
C ILE A 145 -7.51 -9.83 22.73
N THR A 146 -7.74 -11.11 22.44
CA THR A 146 -7.05 -12.25 23.04
C THR A 146 -6.47 -13.14 21.96
N VAL A 147 -5.45 -13.94 22.28
CA VAL A 147 -4.95 -14.98 21.37
C VAL A 147 -5.76 -16.26 21.61
N GLY A 148 -6.29 -16.84 20.54
CA GLY A 148 -7.04 -18.09 20.59
C GLY A 148 -7.15 -18.75 19.22
N THR A 149 -7.97 -19.80 19.13
CA THR A 149 -8.20 -20.53 17.88
C THR A 149 -9.49 -20.06 17.22
N ARG A 150 -9.38 -19.55 16.00
CA ARG A 150 -10.52 -19.24 15.13
C ARG A 150 -10.78 -20.41 14.18
N SER A 151 -12.04 -20.83 14.10
CA SER A 151 -12.51 -21.91 13.22
C SER A 151 -13.23 -21.33 12.00
N PHE A 152 -12.89 -21.81 10.80
CA PHE A 152 -13.58 -21.50 9.55
C PHE A 152 -14.18 -22.78 8.97
N ASP A 153 -15.47 -22.77 8.65
CA ASP A 153 -16.12 -23.93 8.01
C ASP A 153 -15.56 -24.15 6.60
N LYS A 154 -15.05 -25.36 6.34
CA LYS A 154 -14.42 -25.71 5.05
C LYS A 154 -15.43 -25.73 3.90
N GLY A 155 -16.72 -25.99 4.18
CA GLY A 155 -17.77 -26.00 3.15
C GLY A 155 -18.06 -24.62 2.55
N SER A 156 -17.78 -23.56 3.30
CA SER A 156 -18.06 -22.17 2.91
C SER A 156 -16.79 -21.30 2.79
N THR A 157 -15.62 -21.91 2.95
CA THR A 157 -14.33 -21.21 3.00
C THR A 157 -13.39 -21.63 1.87
N SER A 158 -12.67 -20.67 1.31
CA SER A 158 -11.62 -20.90 0.32
C SER A 158 -10.38 -20.09 0.68
N ILE A 159 -9.20 -20.71 0.60
CA ILE A 159 -7.90 -20.09 0.86
C ILE A 159 -7.23 -19.79 -0.48
N PHE A 160 -6.55 -18.66 -0.60
CA PHE A 160 -5.80 -18.26 -1.78
C PHE A 160 -4.45 -17.71 -1.37
N ILE A 161 -3.46 -17.82 -2.26
CA ILE A 161 -2.18 -17.13 -2.09
C ILE A 161 -2.42 -15.62 -1.97
N GLY A 162 -1.86 -15.00 -0.94
CA GLY A 162 -1.91 -13.56 -0.77
C GLY A 162 -0.82 -12.89 -1.60
N TYR A 163 -1.22 -11.82 -2.27
CA TYR A 163 -0.35 -11.02 -3.10
C TYR A 163 -0.39 -9.57 -2.65
N GLU A 164 0.79 -8.99 -2.43
CA GLU A 164 0.91 -7.56 -2.18
C GLU A 164 0.91 -6.80 -3.51
N GLY A 165 -0.10 -5.96 -3.73
CA GLY A 165 -0.29 -5.26 -4.99
C GLY A 165 -1.39 -4.20 -4.93
N ALA A 166 -1.71 -3.62 -6.09
CA ALA A 166 -2.75 -2.61 -6.23
C ALA A 166 -4.01 -3.23 -6.84
N LEU A 167 -5.15 -3.11 -6.14
CA LEU A 167 -6.43 -3.56 -6.69
C LEU A 167 -6.91 -2.58 -7.77
N ILE A 168 -7.12 -3.14 -8.96
CA ILE A 168 -7.71 -2.49 -10.12
C ILE A 168 -9.12 -3.05 -10.32
N ARG A 169 -10.04 -2.15 -10.62
CA ARG A 169 -11.42 -2.47 -10.97
C ARG A 169 -11.70 -1.93 -12.36
N ILE A 170 -12.25 -2.76 -13.22
CA ILE A 170 -12.62 -2.37 -14.57
C ILE A 170 -14.13 -2.52 -14.71
N PHE A 171 -14.81 -1.43 -15.05
CA PHE A 171 -16.26 -1.38 -15.20
C PHE A 171 -16.63 -0.47 -16.39
N LYS A 172 -17.83 -0.65 -16.94
CA LYS A 172 -18.32 0.10 -18.10
C LYS A 172 -19.56 0.92 -17.75
N TRP A 173 -19.52 2.21 -18.09
CA TRP A 173 -20.62 3.14 -17.84
C TRP A 173 -20.66 4.22 -18.93
N LYS A 174 -21.86 4.49 -19.49
CA LYS A 174 -22.08 5.42 -20.63
C LYS A 174 -21.16 5.20 -21.83
N GLY A 175 -20.92 3.95 -22.19
CA GLY A 175 -20.07 3.55 -23.30
C GLY A 175 -18.57 3.60 -22.99
N GLN A 176 -18.18 4.21 -21.87
CA GLN A 176 -16.79 4.35 -21.46
C GLN A 176 -16.39 3.23 -20.48
N VAL A 177 -15.20 2.67 -20.71
CA VAL A 177 -14.58 1.71 -19.77
C VAL A 177 -13.66 2.48 -18.82
N PHE A 178 -13.85 2.25 -17.53
CA PHE A 178 -13.09 2.88 -16.46
C PHE A 178 -12.06 1.92 -15.90
N PHE A 179 -10.81 2.37 -15.84
CA PHE A 179 -9.74 1.73 -15.07
C PHE A 179 -9.69 2.40 -13.69
N SER A 180 -10.23 1.75 -12.66
CA SER A 180 -10.45 2.34 -11.32
C SER A 180 -9.60 1.68 -10.24
N THR A 181 -9.32 2.40 -9.16
CA THR A 181 -8.78 1.85 -7.90
C THR A 181 -9.77 2.11 -6.76
N HIS A 182 -9.49 1.64 -5.55
CA HIS A 182 -10.30 1.98 -4.37
C HIS A 182 -10.37 3.48 -4.02
N ARG A 183 -9.54 4.32 -4.63
CA ARG A 183 -9.47 5.76 -4.34
C ARG A 183 -9.73 6.66 -5.54
N ARG A 184 -9.84 6.11 -6.75
CA ARG A 184 -10.04 6.90 -7.99
C ARG A 184 -10.96 6.17 -8.96
N ILE A 185 -11.95 6.87 -9.50
CA ILE A 185 -12.85 6.38 -10.54
C ILE A 185 -12.06 6.18 -11.84
N ASN A 186 -11.24 7.18 -12.21
CA ASN A 186 -10.30 7.08 -13.31
C ASN A 186 -8.86 7.10 -12.78
N ALA A 187 -8.26 5.91 -12.71
CA ALA A 187 -6.94 5.65 -12.16
C ALA A 187 -5.84 5.53 -13.23
N VAL A 188 -6.10 5.95 -14.48
CA VAL A 188 -5.11 5.90 -15.58
C VAL A 188 -3.78 6.57 -15.22
N ARG A 189 -3.83 7.66 -14.45
CA ARG A 189 -2.64 8.41 -13.97
C ARG A 189 -2.26 8.10 -12.51
N SER A 190 -2.97 7.19 -11.85
CA SER A 190 -2.68 6.84 -10.47
C SER A 190 -1.37 6.05 -10.38
N ASN A 191 -0.63 6.30 -9.31
CA ASN A 191 0.60 5.58 -8.99
C ASN A 191 0.71 5.42 -7.47
N TRP A 192 1.65 4.59 -7.05
CA TRP A 192 2.02 4.44 -5.65
C TRP A 192 3.44 4.99 -5.46
N GLY A 193 3.59 6.00 -4.60
CA GLY A 193 4.91 6.58 -4.30
C GLY A 193 5.62 7.26 -5.49
N GLY A 194 4.92 7.56 -6.59
CA GLY A 194 5.47 8.34 -7.70
C GLY A 194 6.46 7.63 -8.64
N ARG A 195 6.57 6.29 -8.60
CA ARG A 195 7.49 5.52 -9.47
C ARG A 195 6.88 5.23 -10.84
N THR A 196 5.92 4.31 -10.89
CA THR A 196 5.31 3.83 -12.13
C THR A 196 3.78 3.87 -11.99
N GLY A 197 3.09 4.34 -13.03
CA GLY A 197 1.63 4.38 -13.05
C GLY A 197 1.02 2.97 -13.07
N PHE A 198 -0.12 2.77 -12.39
CA PHE A 198 -0.73 1.44 -12.32
C PHE A 198 -1.17 0.90 -13.69
N LEU A 199 -1.67 1.77 -14.58
CA LEU A 199 -2.00 1.36 -15.95
C LEU A 199 -0.73 0.95 -16.73
N THR A 200 0.38 1.67 -16.52
CA THR A 200 1.66 1.32 -17.14
C THR A 200 2.12 -0.06 -16.69
N LEU A 201 2.10 -0.32 -15.37
CA LEU A 201 2.41 -1.65 -14.81
C LEU A 201 1.45 -2.72 -15.35
N TYR A 202 0.15 -2.41 -15.42
CA TYR A 202 -0.86 -3.33 -15.93
C TYR A 202 -0.57 -3.75 -17.38
N LYS A 203 -0.22 -2.79 -18.24
CA LYS A 203 0.16 -3.05 -19.63
C LYS A 203 1.50 -3.79 -19.75
N GLN A 204 2.49 -3.41 -18.95
CA GLN A 204 3.80 -4.09 -18.91
C GLN A 204 3.68 -5.57 -18.55
N LEU A 205 2.71 -5.91 -17.69
CA LEU A 205 2.40 -7.27 -17.29
C LEU A 205 1.38 -7.96 -18.21
N ASN A 206 1.18 -7.43 -19.42
CA ASN A 206 0.25 -7.96 -20.43
C ASN A 206 -1.18 -8.16 -19.88
N GLY A 207 -1.66 -7.25 -19.02
CA GLY A 207 -3.05 -7.24 -18.60
C GLY A 207 -3.99 -7.07 -19.80
N PRO A 208 -5.18 -7.70 -19.78
CA PRO A 208 -6.11 -7.66 -20.91
C PRO A 208 -6.57 -6.23 -21.20
N GLU A 209 -6.71 -5.88 -22.47
CA GLU A 209 -7.20 -4.55 -22.84
C GLU A 209 -8.59 -4.32 -22.21
N PRO A 210 -8.80 -3.26 -21.40
CA PRO A 210 -10.04 -3.05 -20.65
C PRO A 210 -11.32 -3.16 -21.50
N GLU A 211 -11.29 -2.68 -22.73
CA GLU A 211 -12.41 -2.67 -23.67
C GLU A 211 -12.83 -4.09 -24.10
N SER A 212 -11.88 -5.03 -24.17
CA SER A 212 -12.14 -6.41 -24.58
C SER A 212 -13.02 -7.18 -23.58
N LEU A 213 -13.06 -6.73 -22.33
CA LEU A 213 -13.84 -7.33 -21.23
C LEU A 213 -15.35 -7.08 -21.35
N PHE A 214 -15.78 -6.22 -22.27
CA PHE A 214 -17.19 -5.81 -22.42
C PHE A 214 -17.66 -5.95 -23.86
N GLY A 215 -18.97 -6.09 -24.04
CA GLY A 215 -19.61 -6.06 -25.35
C GLY A 215 -19.90 -4.62 -25.81
N PRO A 216 -20.78 -4.45 -26.82
CA PRO A 216 -21.16 -3.14 -27.33
C PRO A 216 -22.09 -2.34 -26.40
N GLU A 217 -22.61 -2.95 -25.33
CA GLU A 217 -23.57 -2.32 -24.41
C GLU A 217 -23.02 -1.02 -23.78
N PRO A 218 -23.83 0.03 -23.59
CA PRO A 218 -23.36 1.28 -22.99
C PRO A 218 -23.08 1.16 -21.48
N TYR A 219 -23.74 0.25 -20.78
CA TYR A 219 -23.55 0.01 -19.34
C TYR A 219 -23.35 -1.49 -19.12
N SER A 220 -22.52 -1.89 -18.16
CA SER A 220 -22.36 -3.31 -17.82
C SER A 220 -22.72 -3.56 -16.35
N PRO A 221 -23.41 -4.67 -16.03
CA PRO A 221 -23.67 -5.07 -14.65
C PRO A 221 -22.44 -5.67 -13.98
N PHE A 222 -21.33 -5.83 -14.70
CA PHE A 222 -20.13 -6.50 -14.21
C PHE A 222 -19.00 -5.52 -13.90
N CYS A 223 -18.38 -5.73 -12.75
CA CYS A 223 -17.13 -5.09 -12.33
C CYS A 223 -16.05 -6.16 -12.21
N TYR A 224 -15.01 -6.08 -13.04
CA TYR A 224 -13.88 -7.00 -13.05
C TYR A 224 -12.81 -6.52 -12.07
N MET A 225 -12.25 -7.44 -11.29
CA MET A 225 -11.25 -7.15 -10.26
C MET A 225 -9.94 -7.84 -10.59
N PHE A 226 -8.89 -7.04 -10.74
CA PHE A 226 -7.53 -7.47 -10.97
C PHE A 226 -6.63 -6.97 -9.85
N LEU A 227 -5.61 -7.73 -9.50
CA LEU A 227 -4.50 -7.25 -8.69
C LEU A 227 -3.29 -7.07 -9.60
N VAL A 228 -2.76 -5.85 -9.64
CA VAL A 228 -1.45 -5.58 -10.23
C VAL A 228 -0.41 -5.89 -9.16
N VAL A 229 0.43 -6.89 -9.40
CA VAL A 229 1.46 -7.34 -8.49
C VAL A 229 2.80 -7.05 -9.13
N HIS A 230 3.59 -6.15 -8.54
CA HIS A 230 4.87 -5.74 -9.12
C HIS A 230 5.85 -5.28 -8.05
N ASN A 231 7.14 -5.55 -8.26
CA ASN A 231 8.22 -5.11 -7.37
C ASN A 231 8.19 -3.60 -7.07
N ASP A 232 7.86 -2.75 -8.05
CA ASP A 232 7.77 -1.29 -7.88
C ASP A 232 6.79 -0.82 -6.79
N ILE A 233 5.79 -1.63 -6.45
CA ILE A 233 4.70 -1.26 -5.53
C ILE A 233 4.62 -2.14 -4.28
N ARG A 234 5.35 -3.25 -4.25
CA ARG A 234 5.48 -4.11 -3.05
C ARG A 234 6.30 -3.43 -1.98
N ILE A 235 5.93 -3.67 -0.73
CA ILE A 235 6.53 -3.04 0.44
C ILE A 235 7.12 -4.08 1.38
N ALA A 236 6.45 -5.21 1.57
CA ALA A 236 6.87 -6.24 2.53
C ALA A 236 6.91 -7.66 1.95
N SER A 237 6.22 -7.96 0.86
CA SER A 237 6.17 -9.31 0.31
C SER A 237 7.55 -9.81 -0.11
N SER A 238 7.83 -11.08 0.13
CA SER A 238 9.08 -11.73 -0.28
C SER A 238 8.90 -12.61 -1.53
N THR A 239 7.77 -12.50 -2.20
CA THR A 239 7.47 -13.27 -3.42
C THR A 239 8.19 -12.74 -4.66
N ARG A 240 8.75 -13.63 -5.48
CA ARG A 240 9.35 -13.29 -6.78
C ARG A 240 8.35 -13.44 -7.91
N ASP A 241 7.39 -12.53 -7.99
CA ASP A 241 6.23 -12.78 -8.84
C ASP A 241 5.53 -11.54 -9.36
N ASN A 242 6.04 -10.94 -10.44
CA ASN A 242 5.37 -9.81 -11.08
C ASN A 242 4.28 -10.33 -12.01
N ARG A 243 3.00 -10.08 -11.72
CA ARG A 243 1.89 -10.57 -12.56
C ARG A 243 0.60 -9.78 -12.39
N ILE A 244 -0.34 -10.07 -13.27
CA ILE A 244 -1.75 -9.74 -13.08
C ILE A 244 -2.46 -10.94 -12.50
N VAL A 245 -3.13 -10.74 -11.37
CA VAL A 245 -4.00 -11.76 -10.76
C VAL A 245 -5.44 -11.35 -11.00
N PHE A 246 -6.19 -12.11 -11.79
CA PHE A 246 -7.63 -11.96 -11.87
C PHE A 246 -8.26 -12.55 -10.61
N ILE A 247 -8.76 -11.66 -9.75
CA ILE A 247 -9.38 -12.04 -8.47
C ILE A 247 -10.81 -12.54 -8.71
N GLY A 248 -11.50 -11.92 -9.66
CA GLY A 248 -12.86 -12.31 -10.01
C GLY A 248 -13.67 -11.16 -10.59
N MET A 249 -14.98 -11.39 -10.67
CA MET A 249 -15.94 -10.44 -11.22
C MET A 249 -17.16 -10.38 -10.31
N LYS A 250 -17.70 -9.19 -10.11
CA LYS A 250 -18.90 -8.96 -9.30
C LYS A 250 -20.02 -8.40 -10.17
N LYS A 251 -21.22 -8.99 -10.05
CA LYS A 251 -22.45 -8.40 -10.59
C LYS A 251 -22.92 -7.32 -9.62
N VAL A 252 -22.86 -6.05 -10.01
CA VAL A 252 -23.05 -4.89 -9.12
C VAL A 252 -24.46 -4.28 -9.17
N TRP A 253 -25.23 -4.58 -10.21
CA TRP A 253 -26.64 -4.24 -10.31
C TRP A 253 -27.41 -5.32 -11.06
N ASP A 254 -28.72 -5.34 -10.88
CA ASP A 254 -29.60 -6.35 -11.49
C ASP A 254 -30.20 -5.86 -12.82
N PRO A 255 -29.89 -6.49 -13.97
CA PRO A 255 -30.51 -6.17 -15.25
C PRO A 255 -32.03 -6.17 -15.21
N ALA A 256 -32.65 -7.10 -14.49
CA ALA A 256 -34.11 -7.15 -14.38
C ALA A 256 -34.70 -5.86 -13.76
N LYS A 257 -33.92 -5.09 -12.99
CA LYS A 257 -34.34 -3.81 -12.44
C LYS A 257 -33.94 -2.61 -13.31
N TYR A 258 -32.73 -2.61 -13.87
CA TYR A 258 -32.16 -1.41 -14.48
C TYR A 258 -32.16 -1.38 -16.02
N SER A 259 -32.26 -2.54 -16.68
CA SER A 259 -32.15 -2.66 -18.15
C SER A 259 -33.48 -2.97 -18.84
N GLN A 260 -34.61 -2.66 -18.19
CA GLN A 260 -35.92 -2.70 -18.84
C GLN A 260 -35.97 -1.69 -20.01
N PRO A 261 -36.89 -1.83 -20.99
CA PRO A 261 -36.96 -0.94 -22.15
C PRO A 261 -37.07 0.56 -21.81
N ASP A 262 -37.71 0.89 -20.69
CA ASP A 262 -37.85 2.23 -20.11
C ASP A 262 -36.87 2.50 -18.94
N GLY A 263 -36.02 1.52 -18.62
CA GLY A 263 -35.05 1.57 -17.55
C GLY A 263 -33.86 2.48 -17.86
N PRO A 264 -33.14 2.96 -16.83
CA PRO A 264 -32.03 3.91 -17.01
C PRO A 264 -30.84 3.31 -17.76
N TYR A 265 -30.71 1.98 -17.81
CA TYR A 265 -29.66 1.23 -18.52
C TYR A 265 -30.25 0.32 -19.60
N ALA A 266 -31.32 0.75 -20.29
CA ALA A 266 -31.97 -0.01 -21.35
C ALA A 266 -30.96 -0.57 -22.36
N TRP A 267 -31.06 -1.87 -22.64
CA TRP A 267 -30.23 -2.61 -23.59
C TRP A 267 -31.02 -3.82 -24.09
N GLU A 268 -31.10 -3.99 -25.42
CA GLU A 268 -31.87 -5.09 -26.03
C GLU A 268 -31.11 -6.42 -26.08
N GLY A 269 -29.78 -6.38 -25.95
CA GLY A 269 -28.94 -7.57 -25.96
C GLY A 269 -28.77 -8.23 -24.59
N GLU A 270 -28.07 -9.36 -24.56
CA GLU A 270 -27.70 -10.02 -23.31
C GLU A 270 -26.41 -9.42 -22.72
N PHE A 271 -26.35 -9.32 -21.39
CA PHE A 271 -25.11 -9.00 -20.69
C PHE A 271 -24.30 -10.28 -20.49
N GLN A 272 -23.31 -10.51 -21.34
CA GLN A 272 -22.44 -11.68 -21.25
C GLN A 272 -21.09 -11.30 -20.64
N PRO A 273 -20.70 -11.87 -19.48
CA PRO A 273 -19.39 -11.62 -18.92
C PRO A 273 -18.31 -12.29 -19.79
N ARG A 274 -17.19 -11.60 -19.98
CA ARG A 274 -16.03 -12.08 -20.72
C ARG A 274 -14.88 -12.29 -19.75
N LEU A 275 -14.59 -13.54 -19.44
CA LEU A 275 -13.48 -13.87 -18.57
C LEU A 275 -12.15 -13.65 -19.31
N PRO A 276 -11.13 -13.07 -18.64
CA PRO A 276 -9.80 -13.00 -19.22
C PRO A 276 -9.24 -14.41 -19.41
N SER A 277 -8.52 -14.62 -20.51
CA SER A 277 -7.79 -15.88 -20.72
C SER A 277 -6.49 -15.85 -19.94
N PRO A 278 -6.19 -16.87 -19.10
CA PRO A 278 -4.88 -16.98 -18.48
C PRO A 278 -3.81 -17.17 -19.57
N GLY A 279 -2.62 -16.64 -19.33
CA GLY A 279 -1.48 -16.91 -20.21
C GLY A 279 -0.84 -18.26 -19.87
N LYS A 280 0.11 -18.70 -20.69
CA LYS A 280 0.92 -19.87 -20.35
C LYS A 280 1.92 -19.50 -19.27
N GLU A 281 1.92 -20.23 -18.17
CA GLU A 281 2.88 -20.00 -17.08
C GLU A 281 4.28 -20.44 -17.53
N PRO A 282 5.28 -19.54 -17.48
CA PRO A 282 6.66 -19.95 -17.67
C PRO A 282 7.11 -20.77 -16.44
N SER A 283 8.12 -21.62 -16.63
CA SER A 283 8.73 -22.38 -15.52
C SER A 283 8.96 -21.50 -14.29
N ALA A 284 8.64 -21.99 -13.09
CA ALA A 284 8.91 -21.29 -11.84
C ALA A 284 10.35 -20.77 -11.73
N PHE A 285 11.31 -21.44 -12.38
CA PHE A 285 12.73 -21.06 -12.42
C PHE A 285 13.13 -20.18 -13.62
N SER A 286 12.19 -19.42 -14.21
CA SER A 286 12.48 -18.38 -15.22
C SER A 286 13.18 -17.15 -14.61
N PRO A 287 14.34 -16.69 -15.14
CA PRO A 287 15.01 -15.50 -14.60
C PRO A 287 14.14 -14.24 -14.70
N ASP A 288 13.22 -14.18 -15.66
CA ASP A 288 12.24 -13.10 -15.78
C ASP A 288 11.20 -13.19 -14.65
N PRO A 289 11.12 -12.18 -13.76
CA PRO A 289 10.12 -12.15 -12.71
C PRO A 289 8.70 -11.88 -13.23
N ASN A 290 8.54 -11.41 -14.47
CA ASN A 290 7.24 -11.15 -15.09
C ASN A 290 6.59 -12.46 -15.53
N ARG A 291 5.40 -12.73 -15.03
CA ARG A 291 4.63 -13.96 -15.25
C ARG A 291 3.34 -13.66 -15.99
N ALA A 292 2.71 -14.73 -16.46
CA ALA A 292 1.44 -14.63 -17.14
C ALA A 292 0.32 -14.20 -16.18
N LEU A 293 -0.77 -13.72 -16.78
CA LEU A 293 -2.01 -13.51 -16.04
C LEU A 293 -2.52 -14.87 -15.54
N ILE A 294 -2.92 -14.92 -14.27
CA ILE A 294 -3.59 -16.08 -13.69
C ILE A 294 -5.01 -15.73 -13.23
N ILE A 295 -5.87 -16.74 -13.23
CA ILE A 295 -7.12 -16.74 -12.48
C ILE A 295 -6.79 -17.33 -11.12
N GLN A 296 -6.92 -16.54 -10.05
CA GLN A 296 -6.39 -16.92 -8.74
C GLN A 296 -6.97 -18.26 -8.27
N PRO A 297 -6.16 -19.32 -8.13
CA PRO A 297 -6.67 -20.62 -7.72
C PRO A 297 -6.78 -20.72 -6.20
N SER A 298 -7.78 -21.45 -5.72
CA SER A 298 -7.84 -21.82 -4.31
C SER A 298 -6.74 -22.84 -3.98
N ILE A 299 -6.20 -22.76 -2.78
CA ILE A 299 -5.17 -23.67 -2.26
C ILE A 299 -5.67 -24.44 -1.05
N ASP A 300 -5.02 -25.56 -0.76
CA ASP A 300 -5.26 -26.33 0.46
C ASP A 300 -4.46 -25.79 1.66
N VAL A 301 -4.76 -26.32 2.85
CA VAL A 301 -4.07 -25.94 4.10
C VAL A 301 -2.58 -26.27 4.05
N ALA A 302 -2.19 -27.36 3.40
CA ALA A 302 -0.78 -27.74 3.27
C ALA A 302 0.01 -26.69 2.48
N THR A 303 -0.50 -26.26 1.32
CA THR A 303 0.09 -25.22 0.47
C THR A 303 0.08 -23.87 1.16
N ALA A 304 -1.01 -23.53 1.87
CA ALA A 304 -1.07 -22.32 2.69
C ALA A 304 0.04 -22.28 3.75
N ASN A 305 0.30 -23.40 4.43
CA ASN A 305 1.39 -23.51 5.40
C ASN A 305 2.78 -23.41 4.77
N LYS A 306 2.98 -23.90 3.54
CA LYS A 306 4.22 -23.64 2.78
C LYS A 306 4.42 -22.15 2.50
N PHE A 307 3.35 -21.37 2.32
CA PHE A 307 3.44 -19.95 2.03
C PHE A 307 3.59 -19.07 3.30
N LEU A 308 2.88 -19.43 4.38
CA LEU A 308 2.92 -18.72 5.66
C LEU A 308 4.19 -19.05 6.47
N PHE A 309 4.64 -20.30 6.43
CA PHE A 309 5.77 -20.81 7.22
C PHE A 309 6.80 -21.54 6.34
N PRO A 310 7.35 -20.87 5.30
CA PRO A 310 8.12 -21.51 4.25
C PRO A 310 9.41 -22.16 4.74
N ASN A 311 10.07 -21.61 5.76
CA ASN A 311 11.27 -22.22 6.30
C ASN A 311 11.03 -23.65 6.81
N THR A 312 9.83 -23.94 7.31
CA THR A 312 9.44 -25.26 7.82
C THR A 312 8.86 -26.15 6.72
N PHE A 313 7.92 -25.66 5.92
CA PHE A 313 7.11 -26.51 5.04
C PHE A 313 7.43 -26.39 3.55
N ALA A 314 8.00 -25.27 3.08
CA ALA A 314 8.30 -25.09 1.67
C ALA A 314 9.53 -25.90 1.24
N ARG A 315 9.54 -26.30 -0.04
CA ARG A 315 10.69 -27.00 -0.62
C ARG A 315 11.86 -26.02 -0.77
N SER A 316 13.10 -26.49 -0.55
CA SER A 316 14.26 -25.66 -0.90
C SER A 316 14.31 -25.46 -2.41
N ILE A 317 14.73 -24.26 -2.86
CA ILE A 317 15.10 -24.08 -4.27
C ILE A 317 16.23 -25.07 -4.61
N PRO A 318 16.10 -25.86 -5.68
CA PRO A 318 17.14 -26.81 -6.07
C PRO A 318 18.47 -26.11 -6.42
N PRO A 319 19.64 -26.70 -6.09
CA PRO A 319 20.94 -26.09 -6.43
C PRO A 319 21.14 -25.86 -7.94
N GLU A 320 20.58 -26.73 -8.79
CA GLU A 320 20.58 -26.59 -10.24
C GLU A 320 19.81 -25.35 -10.72
N ALA A 321 18.90 -24.82 -9.90
CA ALA A 321 18.22 -23.56 -10.14
C ALA A 321 19.03 -22.35 -9.62
N ALA A 322 20.31 -22.48 -9.26
CA ALA A 322 21.13 -21.34 -8.84
C ALA A 322 21.24 -20.24 -9.91
N SER A 323 21.13 -20.59 -11.20
CA SER A 323 21.06 -19.62 -12.31
C SER A 323 19.78 -18.78 -12.33
N PHE A 324 18.76 -19.16 -11.56
CA PHE A 324 17.49 -18.45 -11.45
C PHE A 324 17.63 -17.08 -10.77
N GLY A 325 18.70 -16.88 -9.99
CA GLY A 325 18.94 -15.61 -9.30
C GLY A 325 17.92 -15.31 -8.19
N ALA A 326 17.34 -16.35 -7.58
CA ALA A 326 16.57 -16.17 -6.35
C ALA A 326 17.47 -15.64 -5.23
N LYS A 327 16.99 -14.62 -4.54
CA LYS A 327 17.69 -13.99 -3.41
C LYS A 327 17.33 -14.70 -2.10
N ASP A 328 18.17 -14.55 -1.09
CA ASP A 328 17.90 -15.09 0.25
C ASP A 328 16.54 -14.62 0.79
N GLN A 329 15.79 -15.59 1.33
CA GLN A 329 14.41 -15.46 1.86
C GLN A 329 13.35 -15.17 0.80
N GLU A 330 13.66 -15.32 -0.48
CA GLU A 330 12.68 -15.16 -1.55
C GLU A 330 11.79 -16.42 -1.68
N ILE A 331 10.49 -16.19 -1.90
CA ILE A 331 9.49 -17.24 -2.15
C ILE A 331 9.21 -17.31 -3.64
N VAL A 332 9.20 -18.53 -4.19
CA VAL A 332 8.85 -18.82 -5.58
C VAL A 332 7.62 -19.71 -5.59
N ILE A 333 6.61 -19.30 -6.35
CA ILE A 333 5.37 -20.04 -6.50
C ILE A 333 5.42 -20.74 -7.86
N ASP A 334 5.24 -22.06 -7.84
CA ASP A 334 5.19 -22.88 -9.04
C ASP A 334 3.74 -23.20 -9.36
N TYR A 335 3.30 -22.70 -10.51
CA TYR A 335 1.97 -22.94 -11.05
C TYR A 335 2.07 -24.00 -12.14
N ASN A 336 0.98 -24.76 -12.33
CA ASN A 336 0.86 -25.60 -13.51
C ASN A 336 0.80 -24.76 -14.81
N GLU A 337 0.94 -25.39 -15.98
CA GLU A 337 1.10 -24.67 -17.27
C GLU A 337 0.00 -23.64 -17.57
N ASP A 338 -1.24 -23.89 -17.12
CA ASP A 338 -2.39 -23.00 -17.33
C ASP A 338 -2.66 -22.01 -16.17
N GLY A 339 -1.83 -22.02 -15.12
CA GLY A 339 -1.97 -21.12 -13.97
C GLY A 339 -3.18 -21.39 -13.07
N THR A 340 -3.89 -22.50 -13.25
CA THR A 340 -5.12 -22.83 -12.51
C THR A 340 -4.89 -23.58 -11.21
N ARG A 341 -3.64 -23.95 -10.89
CA ARG A 341 -3.26 -24.63 -9.66
C ARG A 341 -1.84 -24.28 -9.24
N VAL A 342 -1.62 -24.16 -7.93
CA VAL A 342 -0.27 -24.12 -7.34
C VAL A 342 0.22 -25.55 -7.17
N ASP A 343 1.30 -25.91 -7.86
CA ASP A 343 1.91 -27.24 -7.77
C ASP A 343 2.89 -27.32 -6.61
N GLU A 344 3.70 -26.27 -6.38
CA GLU A 344 4.67 -26.23 -5.29
C GLU A 344 5.02 -24.79 -4.86
N ILE A 345 5.49 -24.65 -3.62
CA ILE A 345 6.09 -23.43 -3.09
C ILE A 345 7.55 -23.73 -2.75
N TYR A 346 8.46 -22.96 -3.34
CA TYR A 346 9.88 -23.02 -3.04
C TYR A 346 10.32 -21.82 -2.22
N PHE A 347 11.34 -22.02 -1.38
CA PHE A 347 11.90 -20.99 -0.53
C PHE A 347 13.42 -21.03 -0.55
N GLN A 348 14.04 -19.87 -0.81
CA GLN A 348 15.49 -19.72 -0.73
C GLN A 348 15.91 -19.55 0.73
N ARG A 349 16.27 -20.67 1.37
CA ARG A 349 16.76 -20.65 2.75
C ARG A 349 18.11 -19.92 2.80
N PRO A 350 18.28 -18.97 3.73
CA PRO A 350 19.59 -18.35 3.93
C PRO A 350 20.59 -19.42 4.43
N PRO A 351 21.89 -19.29 4.08
CA PRO A 351 22.90 -20.29 4.42
C PRO A 351 23.11 -20.45 5.93
N ASN A 352 22.80 -19.41 6.71
CA ASN A 352 22.84 -19.46 8.17
C ASN A 352 21.41 -19.57 8.70
N GLN A 353 21.18 -20.56 9.57
CA GLN A 353 19.88 -20.73 10.22
C GLN A 353 19.52 -19.47 11.01
N ILE A 354 18.40 -18.85 10.65
CA ILE A 354 17.93 -17.67 11.35
C ILE A 354 17.22 -18.12 12.63
N LYS A 355 17.74 -17.68 13.78
CA LYS A 355 17.14 -17.97 15.10
C LYS A 355 15.86 -17.18 15.34
N ASP A 356 15.76 -15.96 14.79
CA ASP A 356 14.57 -15.12 14.92
C ASP A 356 13.48 -15.59 13.95
N LYS A 357 12.38 -16.13 14.50
CA LYS A 357 11.23 -16.60 13.71
C LYS A 357 10.66 -15.51 12.79
N ARG A 358 10.74 -14.23 13.16
CA ARG A 358 10.24 -13.09 12.36
C ARG A 358 11.02 -12.88 11.06
N LEU A 359 12.19 -13.51 10.94
CA LEU A 359 13.03 -13.47 9.75
C LEU A 359 13.03 -14.79 8.99
N SER A 360 12.25 -15.78 9.43
CA SER A 360 12.19 -17.12 8.82
C SER A 360 11.39 -17.17 7.50
N GLY A 361 11.25 -16.03 6.83
CA GLY A 361 10.41 -15.88 5.65
C GLY A 361 8.93 -16.06 5.96
N GLY A 362 8.12 -16.03 4.92
CA GLY A 362 6.66 -16.12 5.02
C GLY A 362 5.99 -14.86 4.55
N ASP A 363 4.80 -15.04 4.00
CA ASP A 363 3.97 -13.97 3.47
C ASP A 363 2.57 -14.05 4.10
N PHE A 364 1.50 -13.74 3.37
CA PHE A 364 0.12 -13.88 3.85
C PHE A 364 -0.75 -14.70 2.90
N VAL A 365 -1.84 -15.27 3.40
CA VAL A 365 -2.89 -15.87 2.55
C VAL A 365 -4.18 -15.08 2.68
N ILE A 366 -5.04 -15.17 1.67
CA ILE A 366 -6.38 -14.59 1.71
C ILE A 366 -7.39 -15.71 1.94
N VAL A 367 -8.28 -15.52 2.91
CA VAL A 367 -9.36 -16.44 3.21
C VAL A 367 -10.69 -15.75 2.90
N TYR A 368 -11.43 -16.30 1.95
CA TYR A 368 -12.81 -15.90 1.69
C TYR A 368 -13.72 -16.90 2.40
N THR A 369 -14.62 -16.40 3.23
CA THR A 369 -15.64 -17.22 3.88
C THR A 369 -17.02 -16.60 3.66
N ARG A 370 -18.04 -17.43 3.45
CA ARG A 370 -19.42 -16.95 3.31
C ARG A 370 -20.11 -16.97 4.67
N SER A 371 -20.69 -15.84 5.06
CA SER A 371 -21.56 -15.77 6.23
C SER A 371 -22.82 -16.61 6.02
N PRO A 372 -23.57 -16.94 7.09
CA PRO A 372 -24.88 -17.59 6.96
C PRO A 372 -25.88 -16.82 6.08
N GLN A 373 -25.70 -15.50 5.96
CA GLN A 373 -26.50 -14.61 5.12
C GLN A 373 -26.01 -14.58 3.65
N GLY A 374 -24.95 -15.32 3.32
CA GLY A 374 -24.35 -15.39 1.98
C GLY A 374 -23.35 -14.28 1.68
N GLU A 375 -23.05 -13.40 2.62
CA GLU A 375 -22.07 -12.32 2.44
C GLU A 375 -20.66 -12.89 2.45
N THR A 376 -19.79 -12.41 1.56
CA THR A 376 -18.38 -12.84 1.55
C THR A 376 -17.55 -11.96 2.46
N ILE A 377 -16.98 -12.55 3.50
CA ILE A 377 -16.03 -11.90 4.41
C ILE A 377 -14.61 -12.30 3.98
N VAL A 378 -13.71 -11.32 3.92
CA VAL A 378 -12.33 -11.53 3.48
C VAL A 378 -11.38 -11.30 4.64
N TYR A 379 -10.58 -12.31 4.94
CA TYR A 379 -9.50 -12.25 5.91
C TYR A 379 -8.14 -12.30 5.21
N ARG A 380 -7.17 -11.54 5.73
CA ARG A 380 -5.76 -11.65 5.39
C ARG A 380 -5.04 -12.29 6.57
N LEU A 381 -4.64 -13.55 6.42
CA LEU A 381 -3.86 -14.25 7.46
C LEU A 381 -2.38 -13.99 7.21
N GLU A 382 -1.70 -13.30 8.11
CA GLU A 382 -0.30 -12.90 7.95
C GLU A 382 0.63 -13.78 8.75
N SER A 383 1.73 -14.23 8.15
CA SER A 383 2.83 -14.76 8.94
C SER A 383 3.44 -13.67 9.83
N SER A 384 3.97 -14.07 10.99
CA SER A 384 4.73 -13.16 11.87
C SER A 384 5.89 -12.46 11.17
N ALA A 385 6.49 -13.10 10.16
CA ALA A 385 7.55 -12.51 9.37
C ALA A 385 7.04 -11.41 8.43
N TYR A 386 5.89 -11.59 7.79
CA TYR A 386 5.28 -10.56 6.96
C TYR A 386 4.86 -9.35 7.80
N GLU A 387 4.16 -9.59 8.91
CA GLU A 387 3.76 -8.54 9.86
C GLU A 387 4.97 -7.72 10.34
N TYR A 388 6.05 -8.41 10.70
CA TYR A 388 7.32 -7.78 11.08
C TYR A 388 7.84 -6.84 9.98
N ARG A 389 7.90 -7.33 8.72
CA ARG A 389 8.38 -6.53 7.59
C ARG A 389 7.49 -5.32 7.34
N VAL A 390 6.16 -5.45 7.42
CA VAL A 390 5.21 -4.34 7.33
C VAL A 390 5.46 -3.31 8.44
N GLY A 391 5.68 -3.75 9.68
CA GLY A 391 5.95 -2.86 10.82
C GLY A 391 7.25 -2.05 10.66
N ILE A 392 8.33 -2.71 10.21
CA ILE A 392 9.62 -2.04 9.97
C ILE A 392 9.52 -1.04 8.80
N THR A 393 8.92 -1.46 7.69
CA THR A 393 8.78 -0.63 6.48
C THR A 393 7.69 0.45 6.62
N GLY A 394 6.77 0.30 7.56
CA GLY A 394 5.72 1.26 7.88
C GLY A 394 4.78 1.55 6.72
N ASN A 395 4.56 0.56 5.83
CA ASN A 395 3.76 0.71 4.60
C ASN A 395 4.20 1.92 3.72
N ASN A 396 5.48 2.29 3.77
CA ASN A 396 6.00 3.46 3.07
C ASN A 396 6.73 3.05 1.79
N PRO A 397 6.23 3.43 0.60
CA PRO A 397 6.86 3.06 -0.66
C PRO A 397 8.21 3.72 -0.91
N ASN A 398 8.55 4.75 -0.15
CA ASN A 398 9.85 5.38 -0.19
C ASN A 398 10.68 4.84 0.97
N PHE A 399 11.34 3.70 0.75
CA PHE A 399 12.15 3.04 1.79
C PHE A 399 13.23 3.96 2.36
N TYR A 400 13.84 4.83 1.54
CA TYR A 400 14.83 5.78 2.04
C TYR A 400 14.22 6.82 2.97
N ASN A 401 13.00 7.29 2.69
CA ASN A 401 12.25 8.13 3.62
C ASN A 401 12.01 7.43 4.95
N ARG A 402 11.47 6.20 4.91
CA ARG A 402 11.22 5.40 6.12
C ARG A 402 12.49 5.21 6.93
N PHE A 403 13.58 4.81 6.26
CA PHE A 403 14.88 4.60 6.86
C PHE A 403 15.37 5.82 7.63
N VAL A 404 15.33 7.01 7.01
CA VAL A 404 15.76 8.28 7.64
C VAL A 404 14.83 8.68 8.78
N VAL A 405 13.51 8.53 8.61
CA VAL A 405 12.52 8.95 9.60
C VAL A 405 12.65 8.17 10.90
N GLU A 406 12.93 6.87 10.81
CA GLU A 406 13.05 5.98 11.97
C GLU A 406 14.46 5.96 12.58
N MET A 407 15.51 6.30 11.81
CA MET A 407 16.90 6.32 12.26
C MET A 407 17.11 7.10 13.57
N VAL A 408 16.38 8.21 13.75
CA VAL A 408 16.51 9.04 14.96
C VAL A 408 16.05 8.30 16.21
N LYS A 409 15.03 7.42 16.12
CA LYS A 409 14.49 6.68 17.28
C LYS A 409 15.56 5.74 17.82
N PHE A 410 16.22 5.01 16.93
CA PHE A 410 17.35 4.14 17.29
C PHE A 410 18.58 4.92 17.76
N THR A 411 18.87 6.07 17.13
CA THR A 411 19.98 6.92 17.56
C THR A 411 19.78 7.43 18.99
N ARG A 412 18.54 7.79 19.36
CA ARG A 412 18.17 8.36 20.66
C ARG A 412 17.63 7.33 21.67
N ALA A 413 17.65 6.05 21.32
CA ALA A 413 17.12 4.98 22.16
C ALA A 413 17.65 5.07 23.59
N ASN A 414 16.77 5.05 24.57
CA ASN A 414 17.11 5.03 25.98
C ASN A 414 17.39 3.58 26.38
N LEU A 415 18.67 3.23 26.52
CA LEU A 415 19.07 1.87 26.89
C LEU A 415 18.64 1.47 28.31
N ASP A 416 18.27 2.45 29.14
CA ASP A 416 17.77 2.21 30.49
C ASP A 416 16.25 1.96 30.52
N ASP A 417 15.53 2.23 29.43
CA ASP A 417 14.10 1.94 29.31
C ASP A 417 13.89 0.58 28.61
N PRO A 418 13.47 -0.48 29.34
CA PRO A 418 13.24 -1.79 28.74
C PRO A 418 12.10 -1.81 27.71
N ASN A 419 11.26 -0.77 27.67
CA ASN A 419 10.19 -0.62 26.69
C ASN A 419 10.64 0.15 25.45
N ASP A 420 11.90 0.61 25.39
CA ASP A 420 12.40 1.32 24.22
C ASP A 420 12.31 0.42 22.96
N PRO A 421 11.86 0.95 21.82
CA PRO A 421 11.73 0.18 20.57
C PRO A 421 12.98 -0.61 20.17
N ILE A 422 14.17 -0.17 20.57
CA ILE A 422 15.41 -0.92 20.29
C ILE A 422 15.40 -2.33 20.91
N PHE A 423 14.74 -2.48 22.07
CA PHE A 423 14.60 -3.76 22.79
C PHE A 423 13.43 -4.60 22.29
N SER A 424 12.55 -4.08 21.43
CA SER A 424 11.57 -4.89 20.70
C SER A 424 12.21 -5.84 19.67
N TYR A 425 13.53 -5.72 19.46
CA TYR A 425 14.31 -6.54 18.54
C TYR A 425 15.46 -7.30 19.21
N PRO A 426 15.28 -7.94 20.38
CA PRO A 426 16.40 -8.39 21.21
C PRO A 426 17.20 -9.55 20.58
N GLN A 427 16.64 -10.21 19.55
CA GLN A 427 17.19 -11.40 18.92
C GLN A 427 18.06 -11.08 17.69
N TYR A 428 18.16 -9.81 17.32
CA TYR A 428 19.00 -9.36 16.20
C TYR A 428 20.48 -9.36 16.59
N ILE A 429 21.13 -10.51 16.49
CA ILE A 429 22.60 -10.58 16.57
C ILE A 429 23.13 -10.25 15.17
N VAL A 430 23.52 -9.00 14.93
CA VAL A 430 24.10 -8.61 13.63
C VAL A 430 25.37 -9.43 13.39
N LYS A 431 25.29 -10.37 12.44
CA LYS A 431 26.43 -11.14 11.91
C LYS A 431 27.33 -11.76 12.98
N GLY A 432 26.76 -12.26 14.08
CA GLY A 432 27.50 -12.94 15.14
C GLY A 432 28.44 -12.04 15.95
N ARG A 433 28.34 -10.71 15.82
CA ARG A 433 29.13 -9.77 16.62
C ARG A 433 28.25 -9.13 17.70
N PRO A 434 28.67 -9.14 18.97
CA PRO A 434 28.02 -8.32 19.99
C PRO A 434 28.23 -6.84 19.62
N MET A 435 27.18 -6.15 19.18
CA MET A 435 27.26 -4.71 18.97
C MET A 435 27.06 -3.99 20.30
N SER A 436 27.93 -3.02 20.58
CA SER A 436 27.76 -2.14 21.73
C SER A 436 26.68 -1.13 21.40
N LEU A 437 25.44 -1.37 21.85
CA LEU A 437 24.36 -0.40 21.66
C LEU A 437 24.62 0.93 22.39
N THR A 438 25.70 1.06 23.18
CA THR A 438 26.09 2.30 23.87
C THR A 438 26.47 3.44 22.93
N ARG A 439 27.03 3.12 21.75
CA ARG A 439 27.48 4.14 20.79
C ARG A 439 26.37 4.46 19.78
N PRO A 440 26.05 5.74 19.51
CA PRO A 440 25.04 6.11 18.51
C PRO A 440 25.28 5.48 17.14
N LYS A 441 26.53 5.46 16.67
CA LYS A 441 26.89 4.86 15.37
C LYS A 441 26.57 3.36 15.30
N ASP A 442 26.78 2.64 16.38
CA ASP A 442 26.49 1.20 16.44
C ASP A 442 24.97 0.96 16.42
N ARG A 443 24.18 1.81 17.09
CA ARG A 443 22.70 1.79 16.99
C ARG A 443 22.18 2.12 15.60
N GLN A 444 22.87 2.99 14.86
CA GLN A 444 22.51 3.31 13.49
C GLN A 444 22.79 2.15 12.53
N VAL A 445 23.94 1.49 12.69
CA VAL A 445 24.27 0.27 11.94
C VAL A 445 23.29 -0.86 12.29
N TYR A 446 22.88 -0.94 13.56
CA TYR A 446 21.85 -1.86 14.02
C TYR A 446 20.52 -1.65 13.31
N TRP A 447 20.03 -0.41 13.27
CA TRP A 447 18.82 -0.06 12.53
C TRP A 447 18.94 -0.41 11.04
N TRP A 448 20.06 -0.07 10.41
CA TRP A 448 20.29 -0.41 9.01
C TRP A 448 20.23 -1.93 8.76
N SER A 449 20.80 -2.75 9.64
CA SER A 449 20.73 -4.21 9.51
C SER A 449 19.28 -4.71 9.63
N ILE A 450 18.53 -4.23 10.62
CA ILE A 450 17.11 -4.56 10.78
C ILE A 450 16.32 -4.18 9.53
N PHE A 451 16.55 -2.96 9.03
CA PHE A 451 15.84 -2.45 7.87
C PHE A 451 16.18 -3.22 6.59
N TYR A 452 17.45 -3.56 6.38
CA TYR A 452 17.92 -4.34 5.22
C TYR A 452 17.27 -5.72 5.13
N ASP A 453 17.12 -6.42 6.24
CA ASP A 453 16.50 -7.74 6.26
C ASP A 453 14.98 -7.68 6.19
N ALA A 454 14.38 -6.55 6.57
CA ALA A 454 12.94 -6.36 6.56
C ALA A 454 12.38 -5.92 5.20
N VAL A 455 13.21 -5.36 4.30
CA VAL A 455 12.75 -4.98 2.95
C VAL A 455 12.62 -6.20 2.04
N PRO A 456 11.78 -6.12 0.98
CA PRO A 456 11.67 -7.19 0.00
C PRO A 456 13.02 -7.50 -0.64
N PRO A 457 13.29 -8.76 -1.04
CA PRO A 457 14.56 -9.15 -1.65
C PRO A 457 14.95 -8.29 -2.86
N SER A 458 13.97 -7.84 -3.65
CA SER A 458 14.17 -6.96 -4.81
C SER A 458 14.77 -5.59 -4.46
N TYR A 459 14.66 -5.12 -3.21
CA TYR A 459 15.19 -3.83 -2.75
C TYR A 459 16.48 -3.91 -1.94
N LYS A 460 16.94 -5.11 -1.59
CA LYS A 460 18.14 -5.27 -0.75
C LYS A 460 19.37 -4.53 -1.32
N ASP A 461 19.56 -4.58 -2.64
CA ASP A 461 20.69 -3.91 -3.31
C ASP A 461 20.63 -2.38 -3.17
N GLU A 462 19.42 -1.80 -3.24
CA GLU A 462 19.21 -0.35 -3.03
C GLU A 462 19.50 0.03 -1.57
N VAL A 463 19.00 -0.79 -0.63
CA VAL A 463 19.06 -0.54 0.82
C VAL A 463 20.47 -0.76 1.38
N ASP A 464 21.28 -1.63 0.79
CA ASP A 464 22.69 -1.81 1.15
C ASP A 464 23.44 -0.45 1.09
N GLY A 465 23.13 0.36 0.08
CA GLY A 465 23.70 1.70 -0.11
C GLY A 465 23.14 2.79 0.83
N PHE A 466 22.05 2.54 1.57
CA PHE A 466 21.36 3.58 2.34
C PHE A 466 22.21 4.16 3.46
N TRP A 467 23.02 3.34 4.12
CA TRP A 467 23.90 3.82 5.18
C TRP A 467 24.91 4.86 4.68
N SER A 468 25.61 4.54 3.59
CA SER A 468 26.56 5.45 2.94
C SER A 468 25.86 6.70 2.40
N ARG A 469 24.69 6.52 1.78
CA ARG A 469 23.86 7.63 1.27
C ARG A 469 23.43 8.57 2.38
N TYR A 470 22.99 8.05 3.53
CA TYR A 470 22.58 8.82 4.69
C TYR A 470 23.73 9.68 5.22
N ASP A 471 24.91 9.11 5.35
CA ASP A 471 26.09 9.85 5.81
C ASP A 471 26.50 11.00 4.87
N LYS A 472 26.42 10.73 3.56
CA LYS A 472 26.66 11.73 2.52
C LYS A 472 25.60 12.83 2.54
N ASP A 473 24.33 12.47 2.68
CA ASP A 473 23.22 13.43 2.74
C ASP A 473 23.32 14.30 4.00
N LEU A 474 23.69 13.75 5.15
CA LEU A 474 24.00 14.53 6.36
C LEU A 474 25.10 15.55 6.12
N SER A 475 26.18 15.13 5.47
CA SER A 475 27.33 15.99 5.15
C SER A 475 26.92 17.11 4.19
N LYS A 476 26.13 16.79 3.16
CA LYS A 476 25.58 17.78 2.21
C LYS A 476 24.70 18.80 2.88
N VAL A 477 23.78 18.37 3.74
CA VAL A 477 22.90 19.27 4.49
C VAL A 477 23.73 20.17 5.42
N ALA A 478 24.71 19.61 6.13
CA ALA A 478 25.59 20.39 6.99
C ALA A 478 26.39 21.45 6.20
N THR A 479 27.00 21.06 5.07
CA THR A 479 27.69 22.00 4.19
C THR A 479 26.74 23.07 3.68
N PHE A 480 25.58 22.68 3.14
CA PHE A 480 24.59 23.62 2.61
C PHE A 480 24.18 24.67 3.65
N ILE A 481 23.83 24.25 4.88
CA ILE A 481 23.43 25.17 5.97
C ILE A 481 24.55 26.16 6.32
N LEU A 482 25.81 25.71 6.32
CA LEU A 482 26.95 26.54 6.74
C LEU A 482 27.47 27.47 5.62
N THR A 483 27.44 27.02 4.37
CA THR A 483 28.12 27.71 3.25
C THR A 483 27.17 28.37 2.28
N ASP A 484 26.12 27.65 1.86
CA ASP A 484 25.29 28.03 0.72
C ASP A 484 24.05 28.79 1.16
N TYR A 485 23.35 28.26 2.15
CA TYR A 485 22.15 28.84 2.73
C TYR A 485 22.31 30.33 3.09
N PRO A 486 23.39 30.77 3.78
CA PRO A 486 23.57 32.18 4.13
C PRO A 486 23.63 33.11 2.92
N LYS A 487 24.19 32.63 1.80
CA LYS A 487 24.26 33.39 0.55
C LYS A 487 22.89 33.48 -0.11
N ILE A 488 22.12 32.40 -0.07
CA ILE A 488 20.78 32.34 -0.67
C ILE A 488 19.81 33.28 0.03
N ILE A 489 19.87 33.37 1.37
CA ILE A 489 18.93 34.17 2.16
C ILE A 489 19.37 35.60 2.47
N ASP A 490 20.61 35.97 2.17
CA ASP A 490 21.11 37.33 2.39
C ASP A 490 20.53 38.27 1.31
N PRO A 491 19.67 39.25 1.70
CA PRO A 491 19.12 40.20 0.74
C PRO A 491 20.19 41.08 0.09
N ASN A 492 21.38 41.19 0.70
CA ASN A 492 22.51 41.95 0.19
C ASN A 492 23.54 41.07 -0.55
N ASN A 493 23.19 39.81 -0.89
CA ASN A 493 24.12 38.95 -1.62
C ASN A 493 24.53 39.63 -2.94
N PRO A 494 25.84 39.92 -3.15
CA PRO A 494 26.31 40.59 -4.36
C PRO A 494 25.99 39.81 -5.64
N GLU A 495 25.77 38.49 -5.54
CA GLU A 495 25.34 37.67 -6.68
C GLU A 495 23.92 38.01 -7.18
N LEU A 496 23.06 38.56 -6.32
CA LEU A 496 21.76 39.11 -6.73
C LEU A 496 21.93 40.38 -7.58
N GLN A 497 23.05 41.09 -7.43
CA GLN A 497 23.37 42.30 -8.20
C GLN A 497 24.20 41.98 -9.46
N ALA A 498 24.81 40.80 -9.54
CA ALA A 498 25.76 40.42 -10.59
C ALA A 498 25.11 40.01 -11.93
N GLY A 499 23.78 39.87 -12.00
CA GLY A 499 23.06 39.58 -13.26
C GLY A 499 21.66 39.02 -13.06
N GLU A 500 20.76 39.32 -14.01
CA GLU A 500 19.33 38.97 -13.93
C GLU A 500 19.10 37.45 -13.83
N GLU A 501 19.89 36.63 -14.54
CA GLU A 501 19.73 35.18 -14.56
C GLU A 501 20.14 34.53 -13.24
N LYS A 502 21.24 34.97 -12.63
CA LYS A 502 21.71 34.48 -11.33
C LYS A 502 20.75 34.88 -10.22
N ALA A 503 20.21 36.10 -10.28
CA ALA A 503 19.17 36.55 -9.36
C ALA A 503 17.90 35.70 -9.46
N LYS A 504 17.43 35.41 -10.69
CA LYS A 504 16.30 34.49 -10.92
C LYS A 504 16.56 33.10 -10.34
N GLN A 505 17.75 32.56 -10.53
CA GLN A 505 18.13 31.27 -9.95
C GLN A 505 18.06 31.29 -8.42
N ILE A 506 18.65 32.28 -7.76
CA ILE A 506 18.63 32.40 -6.29
C ILE A 506 17.19 32.52 -5.77
N LEU A 507 16.35 33.32 -6.42
CA LEU A 507 14.93 33.43 -6.07
C LEU A 507 14.18 32.09 -6.20
N GLU A 508 14.48 31.29 -7.23
CA GLU A 508 13.93 29.95 -7.38
C GLU A 508 14.47 28.95 -6.34
N GLU A 509 15.72 29.10 -5.89
CA GLU A 509 16.26 28.33 -4.76
C GLU A 509 15.53 28.69 -3.46
N VAL A 510 15.31 29.98 -3.18
CA VAL A 510 14.55 30.45 -2.00
C VAL A 510 13.14 29.88 -1.98
N LYS A 511 12.42 29.92 -3.11
CA LYS A 511 11.05 29.37 -3.21
C LYS A 511 10.95 27.88 -2.90
N ARG A 512 12.05 27.13 -3.04
CA ARG A 512 12.09 25.69 -2.74
C ARG A 512 12.32 25.39 -1.25
N ILE A 513 12.72 26.38 -0.46
CA ILE A 513 12.91 26.24 0.98
C ILE A 513 11.63 26.74 1.65
N ASN A 514 10.82 25.82 2.19
CA ASN A 514 9.65 26.24 2.96
C ASN A 514 10.07 26.92 4.28
N GLU A 515 9.16 27.72 4.86
CA GLU A 515 9.44 28.55 6.03
C GLU A 515 9.88 27.75 7.27
N ASP A 516 9.29 26.58 7.49
CA ASP A 516 9.68 25.71 8.61
C ASP A 516 11.12 25.18 8.46
N THR A 517 11.48 24.78 7.24
CA THR A 517 12.84 24.30 6.91
C THR A 517 13.83 25.44 7.02
N ARG A 518 13.45 26.63 6.58
CA ARG A 518 14.24 27.86 6.70
C ARG A 518 14.56 28.19 8.16
N ARG A 519 13.52 28.26 9.00
CA ARG A 519 13.67 28.48 10.45
C ARG A 519 14.60 27.45 11.06
N ARG A 520 14.44 26.18 10.67
CA ARG A 520 15.27 25.11 11.21
C ARG A 520 16.73 25.21 10.76
N PHE A 521 17.00 25.58 9.51
CA PHE A 521 18.36 25.87 9.04
C PHE A 521 19.01 26.99 9.83
N ASP A 522 18.30 28.09 10.10
CA ASP A 522 18.80 29.20 10.91
C ASP A 522 19.13 28.78 12.34
N ASP A 523 18.24 28.04 13.00
CA ASP A 523 18.44 27.56 14.36
C ASP A 523 19.67 26.65 14.46
N LEU A 524 19.75 25.64 13.59
CA LEU A 524 20.86 24.68 13.57
C LEU A 524 22.20 25.38 13.28
N ARG A 525 22.22 26.34 12.34
CA ARG A 525 23.41 27.13 12.03
C ARG A 525 23.88 27.97 13.23
N LYS A 526 22.96 28.67 13.89
CA LYS A 526 23.27 29.51 15.07
C LYS A 526 23.83 28.66 16.21
N ILE A 527 23.19 27.52 16.52
CA ILE A 527 23.66 26.59 17.56
C ILE A 527 25.05 26.05 17.20
N ALA A 528 25.23 25.57 15.97
CA ALA A 528 26.50 24.98 15.55
C ALA A 528 27.66 25.97 15.59
N THR A 529 27.47 27.19 15.09
CA THR A 529 28.51 28.24 15.08
C THR A 529 28.83 28.75 16.49
N GLY A 530 27.83 28.87 17.37
CA GLY A 530 28.03 29.25 18.77
C GLY A 530 28.77 28.16 19.57
N ALA A 531 28.30 26.91 19.51
CA ALA A 531 28.88 25.80 20.26
C ALA A 531 30.30 25.45 19.78
N ALA A 532 30.59 25.57 18.48
CA ALA A 532 31.93 25.36 17.92
C ALA A 532 32.99 26.25 18.58
N ARG A 533 32.65 27.53 18.85
CA ARG A 533 33.55 28.48 19.52
C ARG A 533 33.91 28.02 20.93
N ASN A 534 32.94 27.46 21.66
CA ASN A 534 33.14 27.02 23.03
C ASN A 534 33.86 25.66 23.12
N ALA A 535 33.53 24.73 22.21
CA ALA A 535 34.02 23.35 22.27
C ALA A 535 35.36 23.10 21.56
N ARG A 536 35.95 24.12 20.92
CA ARG A 536 37.14 23.96 20.03
C ARG A 536 36.92 22.91 18.94
N GLN A 537 35.69 22.79 18.45
CA GLN A 537 35.31 21.88 17.36
C GLN A 537 34.93 22.70 16.13
N SER A 538 34.99 22.10 14.94
CA SER A 538 34.49 22.77 13.74
C SER A 538 32.97 22.91 13.79
N PRO A 539 32.37 24.02 13.30
CA PRO A 539 30.92 24.15 13.16
C PRO A 539 30.29 23.00 12.37
N PHE A 540 31.02 22.45 11.41
CA PHE A 540 30.60 21.29 10.62
C PHE A 540 30.42 20.03 11.49
N SER A 541 31.40 19.72 12.34
CA SER A 541 31.34 18.57 13.26
C SER A 541 30.17 18.69 14.23
N VAL A 542 29.97 19.89 14.81
CA VAL A 542 28.85 20.17 15.72
C VAL A 542 27.52 20.02 14.98
N LEU A 543 27.39 20.64 13.80
CA LEU A 543 26.16 20.60 13.01
C LEU A 543 25.79 19.17 12.59
N ARG A 544 26.77 18.37 12.16
CA ARG A 544 26.52 16.96 11.83
C ARG A 544 26.02 16.17 13.04
N GLY A 545 26.56 16.42 14.22
CA GLY A 545 26.05 15.85 15.47
C GLY A 545 24.61 16.28 15.79
N LEU A 546 24.26 17.55 15.53
CA LEU A 546 22.89 18.04 15.68
C LEU A 546 21.94 17.39 14.68
N LEU A 547 22.34 17.25 13.41
CA LEU A 547 21.53 16.64 12.36
C LEU A 547 21.27 15.14 12.61
N ILE A 548 22.25 14.41 13.14
CA ILE A 548 22.07 13.01 13.58
C ILE A 548 20.98 12.91 14.65
N ASN A 549 20.86 13.93 15.47
CA ASN A 549 19.83 14.05 16.49
C ASN A 549 18.63 14.86 16.02
N GLU A 550 18.44 15.12 14.73
CA GLU A 550 17.25 15.83 14.27
C GLU A 550 16.03 14.90 14.20
N THR A 551 14.83 15.44 14.36
CA THR A 551 13.61 14.66 14.13
C THR A 551 13.59 14.10 12.70
N GLY A 552 13.27 12.82 12.55
CA GLY A 552 13.33 12.10 11.29
C GLY A 552 12.60 12.80 10.12
N PRO A 553 11.33 13.23 10.29
CA PRO A 553 10.61 13.96 9.26
C PRO A 553 11.25 15.30 8.88
N SER A 554 11.76 16.05 9.86
CA SER A 554 12.44 17.33 9.62
C SER A 554 13.74 17.11 8.85
N LEU A 555 14.55 16.13 9.27
CA LEU A 555 15.80 15.79 8.60
C LEU A 555 15.56 15.37 7.14
N TYR A 556 14.59 14.50 6.89
CA TYR A 556 14.27 14.09 5.53
C TYR A 556 13.80 15.26 4.64
N ARG A 557 13.00 16.19 5.18
CA ARG A 557 12.62 17.43 4.48
C ARG A 557 13.84 18.29 4.14
N MET A 558 14.79 18.43 5.05
CA MET A 558 16.04 19.14 4.79
C MET A 558 16.86 18.47 3.68
N ILE A 559 17.03 17.14 3.74
CA ILE A 559 17.75 16.36 2.71
C ILE A 559 17.11 16.57 1.34
N THR A 560 15.79 16.39 1.23
CA THR A 560 15.07 16.54 -0.04
C THR A 560 15.09 17.97 -0.56
N THR A 561 15.04 18.98 0.32
CA THR A 561 15.19 20.40 -0.05
C THR A 561 16.55 20.66 -0.69
N VAL A 562 17.64 20.22 -0.03
CA VAL A 562 19.01 20.38 -0.55
C VAL A 562 19.19 19.64 -1.88
N GLN A 563 18.71 18.40 -1.98
CA GLN A 563 18.77 17.63 -3.24
C GLN A 563 18.01 18.32 -4.39
N ASN A 564 16.86 18.94 -4.10
CA ASN A 564 16.08 19.66 -5.12
C ASN A 564 16.78 20.94 -5.59
N ILE A 565 17.50 21.63 -4.70
CA ILE A 565 18.33 22.78 -5.04
C ILE A 565 19.53 22.34 -5.89
N GLU A 566 20.23 21.26 -5.53
CA GLU A 566 21.32 20.70 -6.33
C GLU A 566 20.86 20.33 -7.76
N LYS A 567 19.68 19.68 -7.88
CA LYS A 567 19.07 19.37 -9.19
C LYS A 567 18.70 20.62 -9.99
N LEU A 568 18.28 21.71 -9.33
CA LEU A 568 18.04 22.98 -10.00
C LEU A 568 19.36 23.56 -10.54
N ARG A 569 20.39 23.66 -9.70
CA ARG A 569 21.72 24.14 -10.08
C ARG A 569 22.29 23.36 -11.26
N LYS A 570 22.18 22.03 -11.24
CA LYS A 570 22.64 21.17 -12.34
C LYS A 570 21.92 21.50 -13.65
N ARG A 571 20.59 21.63 -13.64
CA ARG A 571 19.79 21.97 -14.83
C ARG A 571 20.12 23.37 -15.38
N VAL A 572 20.41 24.33 -14.52
CA VAL A 572 20.84 25.67 -14.94
C VAL A 572 22.23 25.60 -15.58
N ALA A 573 23.18 24.90 -14.97
CA ALA A 573 24.52 24.71 -15.53
C ALA A 573 24.50 24.00 -16.89
N GLU A 574 23.67 22.96 -17.06
CA GLU A 574 23.48 22.25 -18.34
C GLU A 574 22.95 23.18 -19.45
N ARG A 575 22.09 24.15 -19.13
CA ARG A 575 21.59 25.15 -20.10
C ARG A 575 22.65 26.16 -20.51
N VAL A 576 23.50 26.59 -19.58
CA VAL A 576 24.57 27.56 -19.87
C VAL A 576 25.66 26.95 -20.76
N VAL A 577 25.93 25.65 -20.61
CA VAL A 577 26.98 24.96 -21.40
C VAL A 577 26.51 24.57 -22.81
N SER A 578 25.20 24.42 -23.03
CA SER A 578 24.64 24.04 -24.34
C SER A 578 23.58 25.02 -24.87
N PRO A 579 23.94 26.31 -25.11
CA PRO A 579 23.00 27.29 -25.64
C PRO A 579 22.54 26.97 -27.07
N GLU A 580 23.34 26.22 -27.85
CA GLU A 580 23.08 25.92 -29.27
C GLU A 580 22.15 24.72 -29.53
N SER A 581 21.78 23.93 -28.51
CA SER A 581 20.88 22.77 -28.68
C SER A 581 19.40 23.05 -28.43
N LEU A 582 19.06 24.28 -28.04
CA LEU A 582 17.68 24.77 -28.02
C LEU A 582 17.34 25.30 -29.42
N GLU A 583 17.15 24.41 -30.39
CA GLU A 583 16.31 24.76 -31.52
C GLU A 583 15.00 25.31 -30.94
N PRO A 584 14.52 26.48 -31.41
CA PRO A 584 13.27 27.03 -30.94
C PRO A 584 12.23 25.94 -31.07
N ALA A 585 11.54 25.59 -29.96
CA ALA A 585 10.42 24.67 -29.97
C ALA A 585 9.41 25.19 -31.00
N GLY A 586 9.59 24.76 -32.24
CA GLY A 586 8.79 25.14 -33.36
C GLY A 586 7.39 24.73 -32.99
N LYS A 587 6.50 25.71 -32.91
CA LYS A 587 5.06 25.46 -32.96
C LYS A 587 4.78 24.82 -34.34
N SER A 588 5.10 23.55 -34.51
CA SER A 588 4.53 22.74 -35.57
C SER A 588 3.06 22.59 -35.18
N GLY A 589 2.24 23.51 -35.67
CA GLY A 589 0.79 23.33 -35.76
C GLY A 589 0.53 22.16 -36.69
N GLY A 590 0.71 20.94 -36.19
CA GLY A 590 0.16 19.75 -36.81
C GLY A 590 -1.34 19.78 -36.58
N SER A 591 -2.08 20.23 -37.59
CA SER A 591 -3.51 19.95 -37.68
C SER A 591 -3.69 18.44 -37.68
N VAL A 592 -4.09 17.88 -36.54
CA VAL A 592 -4.55 16.50 -36.48
C VAL A 592 -5.91 16.46 -37.17
N SER A 593 -5.90 15.94 -38.40
CA SER A 593 -7.08 15.54 -39.14
C SER A 593 -7.81 14.45 -38.36
N THR A 594 -8.91 14.81 -37.71
CA THR A 594 -9.95 13.86 -37.29
C THR A 594 -10.65 13.30 -38.52
N SER A 595 -10.17 12.17 -39.01
CA SER A 595 -10.96 11.27 -39.84
C SER A 595 -10.54 9.83 -39.55
N GLN A 596 -11.52 9.04 -39.12
CA GLN A 596 -11.48 7.60 -38.82
C GLN A 596 -10.99 7.21 -37.43
N LEU A 597 -11.92 7.28 -36.48
CA LEU A 597 -12.35 6.13 -35.67
C LEU A 597 -13.86 6.24 -35.45
#